data_AF-A0A960QDJ3-F1
#
_entry.id   AF-A0A960QDJ3-F1
#
_cell.length_a   1.000
_cell.length_b   1.000
_cell.length_c   1.000
_cell.angle_alpha   90.00
_cell.angle_beta   90.00
_cell.angle_gamma   90.00
#
_symmetry.space_group_name_H-M   'P 1'
#
loop_
_entity.id
_entity.type
_entity.pdbx_description
1 polymer ?
#
loop_
_entity_poly.entity_id
_entity_poly.type
_entity_poly.pdbx_seq_one_letter_code
_entity_poly.pdbx_strand_id
1 'polypeptide(L)'
;MKWMLKFLLIAVIALPIFAAEQSAATSTDQIQALDQQMRDLLQERETVLSQMRDDNLQAPLSERVAREAEYAQTQEDYQIQLLEMMVEYYGMTGNDELRARAEANLESMLAPVATGTPEPSSSNRAAHQTSGEER
;
A
#
# COMPACT_ATOMS: atom_id res chain seq x y z
N MET A 1 24.05 58.64 -16.60
CA MET A 1 24.19 57.81 -17.82
C MET A 1 22.76 57.59 -18.34
N LYS A 2 22.31 58.10 -19.51
CA LYS A 2 22.66 57.61 -20.86
C LYS A 2 22.59 56.07 -20.83
N TRP A 3 21.56 55.34 -21.26
CA TRP A 3 20.69 55.43 -22.44
C TRP A 3 19.49 54.48 -22.18
N MET A 4 18.23 54.90 -22.17
CA MET A 4 17.29 54.96 -23.30
C MET A 4 17.51 54.00 -24.49
N LEU A 5 16.38 53.37 -24.86
CA LEU A 5 15.92 52.98 -26.20
C LEU A 5 16.10 51.50 -26.58
N LYS A 6 15.05 50.64 -26.59
CA LYS A 6 13.81 50.57 -27.40
C LYS A 6 14.03 50.18 -28.88
N PHE A 7 13.30 49.12 -29.28
CA PHE A 7 12.92 48.72 -30.64
C PHE A 7 14.05 48.13 -31.51
N LEU A 8 13.85 47.15 -32.39
CA LEU A 8 12.73 46.29 -32.81
C LEU A 8 13.32 45.41 -33.94
N LEU A 9 12.69 44.25 -34.19
CA LEU A 9 12.82 43.40 -35.40
C LEU A 9 14.09 42.54 -35.45
N ILE A 10 13.95 41.22 -35.41
CA ILE A 10 14.04 40.24 -36.54
C ILE A 10 13.90 38.87 -35.81
N ALA A 11 13.21 37.81 -36.23
CA ALA A 11 12.88 37.30 -37.54
C ALA A 11 11.70 36.32 -37.41
N VAL A 12 10.88 36.25 -38.45
CA VAL A 12 10.15 35.03 -38.82
C VAL A 12 11.19 33.93 -39.06
N ILE A 13 11.00 32.73 -38.51
CA ILE A 13 11.35 31.38 -39.06
C ILE A 13 11.60 30.38 -37.92
N ALA A 14 11.10 29.16 -38.16
CA ALA A 14 11.36 27.89 -37.47
C ALA A 14 10.49 27.56 -36.24
N LEU A 15 9.39 26.86 -36.53
CA LEU A 15 8.90 25.75 -35.71
C LEU A 15 10.08 24.94 -35.14
N PRO A 16 10.12 24.64 -33.84
CA PRO A 16 10.80 23.46 -33.36
C PRO A 16 9.74 22.44 -32.95
N ILE A 17 9.68 21.40 -33.76
CA ILE A 17 9.19 20.07 -33.44
C ILE A 17 9.84 19.62 -32.11
N PHE A 18 9.23 19.90 -30.96
CA PHE A 18 9.66 19.37 -29.65
C PHE A 18 8.44 19.07 -28.78
N ALA A 19 7.44 18.40 -29.34
CA ALA A 19 6.30 17.85 -28.60
C ALA A 19 6.50 16.37 -28.20
N ALA A 20 7.67 15.77 -28.50
CA ALA A 20 7.91 14.35 -28.27
C ALA A 20 8.86 14.04 -27.09
N GLU A 21 9.68 14.99 -26.64
CA GLU A 21 10.69 14.73 -25.59
C GLU A 21 10.20 14.95 -24.15
N GLN A 22 9.06 15.62 -23.93
CA GLN A 22 8.54 15.82 -22.57
C GLN A 22 7.84 14.59 -21.97
N SER A 23 7.49 13.58 -22.77
CA SER A 23 6.71 12.43 -22.25
C SER A 23 7.53 11.42 -21.43
N ALA A 24 8.84 11.33 -21.64
CA ALA A 24 9.71 10.38 -20.94
C ALA A 24 10.29 10.92 -19.62
N ALA A 25 10.43 12.24 -19.48
CA ALA A 25 10.90 12.87 -18.23
C ALA A 25 9.83 12.75 -17.13
N THR A 26 8.56 12.96 -17.47
CA THR A 26 7.45 12.95 -16.50
C THR A 26 7.20 11.56 -15.90
N SER A 27 7.32 10.49 -16.68
CA SER A 27 7.15 9.12 -16.16
C SER A 27 8.26 8.72 -15.20
N THR A 28 9.49 9.17 -15.45
CA THR A 28 10.64 8.84 -14.60
C THR A 28 10.54 9.54 -13.24
N ASP A 29 10.14 10.82 -13.22
CA ASP A 29 9.93 11.58 -11.97
C ASP A 29 8.76 11.00 -11.14
N GLN A 30 7.69 10.55 -11.80
CA GLN A 30 6.54 9.91 -11.14
C GLN A 30 6.91 8.55 -10.51
N ILE A 31 7.70 7.74 -11.22
CA ILE A 31 8.20 6.47 -10.68
C ILE A 31 9.07 6.71 -9.45
N GLN A 32 9.95 7.72 -9.47
CA GLN A 32 10.78 8.06 -8.31
C GLN A 32 9.97 8.57 -7.12
N ALA A 33 8.93 9.37 -7.37
CA ALA A 33 8.03 9.85 -6.32
C ALA A 33 7.26 8.69 -5.68
N LEU A 34 6.75 7.76 -6.49
CA LEU A 34 6.05 6.58 -5.99
C LEU A 34 6.98 5.63 -5.22
N ASP A 35 8.21 5.44 -5.70
CA ASP A 35 9.26 4.71 -4.99
C ASP A 35 9.53 5.32 -3.60
N GLN A 36 9.53 6.66 -3.52
CA GLN A 36 9.71 7.34 -2.24
C GLN A 36 8.50 7.13 -1.33
N GLN A 37 7.29 7.25 -1.86
CA GLN A 37 6.05 7.00 -1.11
C GLN A 37 5.98 5.57 -0.57
N MET A 38 6.38 4.57 -1.35
CA MET A 38 6.45 3.18 -0.89
C MET A 38 7.43 2.99 0.26
N ARG A 39 8.61 3.61 0.19
CA ARG A 39 9.60 3.56 1.28
C ARG A 39 9.11 4.25 2.53
N ASP A 40 8.54 5.45 2.39
CA ASP A 40 7.99 6.21 3.51
C ASP A 40 6.88 5.42 4.19
N LEU A 41 6.00 4.78 3.41
CA LEU A 41 4.92 3.96 3.95
C LEU A 41 5.44 2.73 4.69
N LEU A 42 6.47 2.05 4.18
CA LEU A 42 7.07 0.91 4.87
C LEU A 42 7.67 1.31 6.22
N GLN A 43 8.32 2.48 6.28
CA GLN A 43 8.88 3.02 7.52
C GLN A 43 7.79 3.45 8.51
N GLU A 44 6.73 4.08 8.01
CA GLU A 44 5.57 4.45 8.82
C GLU A 44 4.90 3.21 9.41
N ARG A 45 4.61 2.21 8.57
CA ARG A 45 4.07 0.91 8.97
C ARG A 45 4.90 0.26 10.07
N GLU A 46 6.23 0.21 9.91
CA GLU A 46 7.11 -0.36 10.93
C GLU A 46 6.98 0.38 12.27
N THR A 47 7.00 1.72 12.22
CA THR A 47 6.92 2.57 13.40
C THR A 47 5.58 2.39 14.12
N VAL A 48 4.46 2.49 13.38
CA VAL A 48 3.11 2.41 13.94
C VAL A 48 2.81 1.03 14.47
N LEU A 49 3.08 -0.04 13.70
CA LEU A 49 2.82 -1.41 14.15
C LEU A 49 3.70 -1.78 15.34
N SER A 50 4.97 -1.34 15.39
CA SER A 50 5.81 -1.58 16.57
C SER A 50 5.23 -0.89 17.80
N GLN A 51 4.81 0.37 17.69
CA GLN A 51 4.20 1.09 18.81
C GLN A 51 2.91 0.41 19.29
N MET A 52 2.01 0.05 18.37
CA MET A 52 0.76 -0.63 18.71
C MET A 52 1.00 -1.98 19.38
N ARG A 53 1.99 -2.75 18.91
CA ARG A 53 2.38 -4.02 19.55
C ARG A 53 2.86 -3.76 20.97
N ASP A 54 3.72 -2.77 21.18
CA ASP A 54 4.29 -2.47 22.50
C ASP A 54 3.21 -1.97 23.46
N ASP A 55 2.27 -1.14 22.98
CA ASP A 55 1.09 -0.70 23.73
C ASP A 55 0.19 -1.87 24.11
N ASN A 56 -0.02 -2.83 23.20
CA ASN A 56 -0.82 -4.03 23.47
C ASN A 56 -0.17 -4.93 24.54
N LEU A 57 1.15 -5.05 24.54
CA LEU A 57 1.89 -5.83 25.56
C LEU A 57 1.77 -5.20 26.96
N GLN A 58 1.68 -3.87 27.04
CA GLN A 58 1.55 -3.12 28.29
C GLN A 58 0.08 -3.01 28.76
N ALA A 59 -0.90 -3.17 27.88
CA ALA A 59 -2.31 -3.08 28.21
C ALA A 59 -2.79 -4.21 29.17
N PRO A 60 -3.79 -3.93 30.01
CA PRO A 60 -4.45 -4.96 30.83
C PRO A 60 -5.13 -6.01 29.95
N LEU A 61 -5.19 -7.26 30.42
CA LEU A 61 -5.71 -8.41 29.63
C LEU A 61 -7.10 -8.17 29.04
N SER A 62 -7.97 -7.42 29.74
CA SER A 62 -9.32 -7.08 29.29
C SER A 62 -9.37 -6.20 28.04
N GLU A 63 -8.33 -5.43 27.76
CA GLU A 63 -8.25 -4.53 26.59
C GLU A 63 -7.50 -5.14 25.42
N ARG A 64 -6.71 -6.20 25.65
CA ARG A 64 -5.82 -6.76 24.62
C ARG A 64 -6.54 -7.30 23.39
N VAL A 65 -7.71 -7.90 23.58
CA VAL A 65 -8.50 -8.46 22.46
C VAL A 65 -8.97 -7.35 21.51
N ALA A 66 -9.42 -6.22 22.05
CA ALA A 66 -9.84 -5.08 21.23
C ALA A 66 -8.64 -4.47 20.48
N ARG A 67 -7.50 -4.30 21.18
CA ARG A 67 -6.26 -3.77 20.59
C ARG A 67 -5.63 -4.72 19.57
N GLU A 68 -5.77 -6.03 19.75
CA GLU A 68 -5.33 -7.03 18.78
C GLU A 68 -6.15 -6.97 17.49
N ALA A 69 -7.47 -6.75 17.60
CA ALA A 69 -8.31 -6.50 16.43
C ALA A 69 -7.93 -5.20 15.70
N GLU A 70 -7.68 -4.12 16.45
CA GLU A 70 -7.18 -2.86 15.88
C GLU A 70 -5.81 -3.03 15.20
N TYR A 71 -4.88 -3.75 15.82
CA TYR A 71 -3.58 -4.04 15.25
C TYR A 71 -3.70 -4.83 13.93
N ALA A 72 -4.53 -5.88 13.92
CA ALA A 72 -4.77 -6.69 12.74
C ALA A 72 -5.35 -5.85 11.60
N GLN A 73 -6.33 -4.99 11.89
CA GLN A 73 -6.91 -4.08 10.91
C GLN A 73 -5.87 -3.10 10.37
N THR A 74 -5.11 -2.41 11.23
CA THR A 74 -4.07 -1.47 10.80
C THR A 74 -3.02 -2.16 9.93
N GLN A 75 -2.63 -3.40 10.25
CA GLN A 75 -1.71 -4.17 9.43
C GLN A 75 -2.28 -4.47 8.03
N GLU A 76 -3.57 -4.80 7.95
CA GLU A 76 -4.29 -5.05 6.71
C GLU A 76 -4.38 -3.79 5.84
N ASP A 77 -4.74 -2.65 6.45
CA ASP A 77 -4.86 -1.36 5.77
C ASP A 77 -3.53 -0.95 5.12
N TYR A 78 -2.40 -1.07 5.83
CA TYR A 78 -1.08 -0.81 5.26
C TYR A 78 -0.72 -1.76 4.12
N GLN A 79 -1.15 -3.02 4.20
CA GLN A 79 -0.89 -4.01 3.16
C GLN A 79 -1.71 -3.71 1.89
N ILE A 80 -2.95 -3.28 2.03
CA ILE A 80 -3.80 -2.80 0.94
C ILE A 80 -3.14 -1.61 0.25
N GLN A 81 -2.73 -0.59 1.02
CA GLN A 81 -2.12 0.62 0.46
C GLN A 81 -0.79 0.33 -0.28
N LEU A 82 0.03 -0.59 0.24
CA LEU A 82 1.23 -1.04 -0.46
C LEU A 82 0.90 -1.73 -1.78
N LEU A 83 -0.13 -2.59 -1.81
CA LEU A 83 -0.55 -3.26 -3.05
C LEU A 83 -1.09 -2.27 -4.07
N GLU A 84 -1.88 -1.28 -3.67
CA GLU A 84 -2.36 -0.20 -4.55
C GLU A 84 -1.20 0.55 -5.22
N MET A 85 -0.19 0.95 -4.43
CA MET A 85 1.01 1.59 -4.97
C MET A 85 1.80 0.65 -5.89
N MET A 86 1.90 -0.65 -5.58
CA MET A 86 2.56 -1.63 -6.44
C MET A 86 1.85 -1.80 -7.78
N VAL A 87 0.52 -1.79 -7.81
CA VAL A 87 -0.27 -1.84 -9.05
C VAL A 87 0.06 -0.63 -9.92
N GLU A 88 0.10 0.56 -9.34
CA GLU A 88 0.43 1.80 -10.05
C GLU A 88 1.88 1.78 -10.57
N TYR A 89 2.83 1.35 -9.71
CA TYR A 89 4.25 1.24 -10.05
C TYR A 89 4.48 0.29 -11.23
N TYR A 90 3.88 -0.90 -11.20
CA TYR A 90 4.01 -1.87 -12.28
C TYR A 90 3.28 -1.43 -13.55
N GLY A 91 2.19 -0.67 -13.42
CA GLY A 91 1.54 0.00 -14.54
C GLY A 91 2.44 1.02 -15.23
N MET A 92 3.17 1.84 -14.46
CA MET A 92 4.11 2.82 -15.00
C MET A 92 5.37 2.20 -15.61
N THR A 93 5.86 1.08 -15.06
CA THR A 93 7.07 0.38 -15.55
C THR A 93 6.78 -0.62 -16.66
N GLY A 94 5.51 -0.87 -17.00
CA GLY A 94 5.09 -1.81 -18.04
C GLY A 94 5.27 -3.28 -17.67
N ASN A 95 5.28 -3.62 -16.38
CA ASN A 95 5.39 -4.98 -15.90
C ASN A 95 4.01 -5.60 -15.64
N ASP A 96 3.32 -5.97 -16.71
CA ASP A 96 1.94 -6.47 -16.65
C ASP A 96 1.77 -7.72 -15.78
N GLU A 97 2.77 -8.60 -15.73
CA GLU A 97 2.73 -9.81 -14.90
C GLU A 97 2.72 -9.47 -13.41
N LEU A 98 3.64 -8.61 -12.96
CA LEU A 98 3.69 -8.20 -11.56
C LEU A 98 2.50 -7.33 -11.19
N ARG A 99 2.02 -6.49 -12.12
CA ARG A 99 0.80 -5.70 -11.94
C ARG A 99 -0.40 -6.61 -11.71
N ALA A 100 -0.65 -7.59 -12.58
CA ALA A 100 -1.79 -8.50 -12.44
C ALA A 100 -1.75 -9.31 -11.14
N ARG A 101 -0.55 -9.69 -10.67
CA ARG A 101 -0.38 -10.36 -9.37
C ARG A 101 -0.71 -9.43 -8.21
N ALA A 102 -0.29 -8.17 -8.27
CA ALA A 102 -0.62 -7.17 -7.24
C ALA A 102 -2.12 -6.87 -7.22
N GLU A 103 -2.76 -6.72 -8.39
CA GLU A 103 -4.21 -6.54 -8.54
C GLU A 103 -4.98 -7.74 -7.95
N ALA A 104 -4.57 -8.99 -8.26
CA ALA A 104 -5.22 -10.18 -7.71
C ALA A 104 -5.10 -10.27 -6.18
N ASN A 105 -3.94 -9.91 -5.61
CA ASN A 105 -3.77 -9.87 -4.17
C ASN A 105 -4.62 -8.77 -3.52
N LEU A 106 -4.70 -7.59 -4.13
CA LEU A 106 -5.53 -6.48 -3.68
C LEU A 106 -7.02 -6.86 -3.72
N GLU A 107 -7.48 -7.45 -4.83
CA GLU A 107 -8.83 -7.97 -4.97
C GLU A 107 -9.14 -9.03 -3.91
N SER A 108 -8.19 -9.91 -3.59
CA SER A 108 -8.38 -10.92 -2.53
C SER A 108 -8.54 -10.32 -1.14
N MET A 109 -7.92 -9.17 -0.85
CA MET A 109 -8.03 -8.49 0.44
C MET A 109 -9.28 -7.61 0.51
N LEU A 110 -9.64 -6.96 -0.59
CA LEU A 110 -10.83 -6.12 -0.68
C LEU A 110 -12.12 -6.92 -0.93
N ALA A 111 -11.99 -8.18 -1.34
CA ALA A 111 -13.12 -9.09 -1.45
C ALA A 111 -13.83 -9.09 -0.09
N PRO A 112 -15.10 -8.70 -0.04
CA PRO A 112 -15.80 -8.62 1.23
C PRO A 112 -15.72 -10.00 1.88
N VAL A 113 -15.61 -10.00 3.22
CA VAL A 113 -15.98 -11.15 4.07
C VAL A 113 -17.51 -11.36 3.95
N ALA A 114 -18.04 -11.39 2.73
CA ALA A 114 -19.42 -11.63 2.36
C ALA A 114 -19.66 -13.14 2.25
N THR A 115 -19.28 -13.87 3.30
CA THR A 115 -20.07 -15.02 3.71
C THR A 115 -20.21 -14.90 5.22
N GLY A 116 -21.34 -14.32 5.64
CA GLY A 116 -21.85 -14.41 7.01
C GLY A 116 -22.23 -15.85 7.38
N THR A 117 -21.33 -16.80 7.21
CA THR A 117 -21.29 -18.03 7.97
C THR A 117 -20.14 -17.87 8.94
N PRO A 118 -20.39 -17.63 10.24
CA PRO A 118 -19.42 -18.07 11.23
C PRO A 118 -19.16 -19.54 10.89
N GLU A 119 -17.94 -19.87 10.48
CA GLU A 119 -17.52 -21.26 10.46
C GLU A 119 -17.75 -21.75 11.90
N PRO A 120 -18.67 -22.70 12.15
CA PRO A 120 -18.80 -23.24 13.48
C PRO A 120 -17.43 -23.79 13.82
N SER A 121 -16.83 -23.21 14.86
CA SER A 121 -15.61 -23.65 15.51
C SER A 121 -15.67 -25.17 15.61
N SER A 122 -15.06 -25.86 14.63
CA SER A 122 -14.96 -27.30 14.63
C SER A 122 -13.89 -27.63 15.65
N SER A 123 -14.30 -27.63 16.92
CA SER A 123 -14.25 -28.82 17.76
C SER A 123 -12.99 -29.70 17.69
N ASN A 124 -11.81 -29.15 17.45
CA ASN A 124 -10.54 -29.87 17.67
C ASN A 124 -10.06 -29.80 19.12
N ARG A 125 -10.94 -29.39 20.05
CA ARG A 125 -10.74 -29.51 21.50
C ARG A 125 -11.96 -30.14 22.22
N ALA A 126 -12.70 -31.02 21.54
CA ALA A 126 -13.79 -31.78 22.14
C ALA A 126 -13.78 -33.26 21.70
N ALA A 127 -12.63 -33.93 21.76
CA ALA A 127 -12.57 -35.40 21.63
C ALA A 127 -11.32 -36.08 22.24
N HIS A 128 -10.53 -35.39 23.08
CA HIS A 128 -9.50 -36.06 23.87
C HIS A 128 -9.94 -36.15 25.34
N GLN A 129 -10.70 -37.23 25.59
CA GLN A 129 -10.53 -38.13 26.73
C GLN A 129 -10.68 -37.51 28.13
N THR A 130 -11.93 -37.37 28.56
CA THR A 130 -12.30 -37.74 29.93
C THR A 130 -13.07 -39.04 29.85
N SER A 131 -12.49 -40.11 30.38
CA SER A 131 -13.09 -40.89 31.46
C SER A 131 -12.21 -42.11 31.71
N GLY A 132 -11.74 -42.26 32.94
CA GLY A 132 -11.45 -43.59 33.46
C GLY A 132 -12.73 -44.42 33.56
N GLU A 133 -12.55 -45.65 34.02
CA GLU A 133 -13.54 -46.64 34.45
C GLU A 133 -14.02 -47.70 33.45
N GLU A 134 -13.83 -48.95 33.91
CA GLU A 134 -14.51 -50.20 33.58
C GLU A 134 -14.00 -51.07 32.42
N ARG A 135 -12.81 -51.66 32.60
CA ARG A 135 -12.64 -53.12 32.85
C ARG A 135 -11.19 -53.48 33.20
#